data_AF-A0A845ZEB6-F1
#
_entry.id   AF-A0A845ZEB6-F1
#
_cell.length_a   1.000
_cell.length_b   1.000
_cell.length_c   1.000
_cell.angle_alpha   90.00
_cell.angle_beta   90.00
_cell.angle_gamma   90.00
#
_symmetry.space_group_name_H-M   'P 1'
#
loop_
_entity.id
_entity.type
_entity.pdbx_description
1 polymer ?
#
loop_
_entity_poly.entity_id
_entity_poly.type
_entity_poly.pdbx_seq_one_letter_code
_entity_poly.pdbx_strand_id
1 'polypeptide(L)'
;MFYTDTEPEFPTRDLPERFGDFPIVHTRFSRWSYSGLRERVFQAKAEDADNQYAMINATIVRAHQHSAGAKDSSAEQEDIGLSIGGLSTKIHGVVECDSFLLGASSN
;
A
#
# COMPACT_ATOMS: atom_id res chain seq x y z
N MET A 1 14.87 25.94 -31.70
CA MET A 1 15.41 25.96 -30.33
C MET A 1 14.24 25.66 -29.41
N PHE A 2 14.03 24.39 -29.07
CA PHE A 2 12.94 23.97 -28.19
C PHE A 2 13.55 23.73 -26.81
N TYR A 3 13.22 24.59 -25.86
CA TYR A 3 13.47 24.39 -24.44
C TYR A 3 12.31 23.55 -23.89
N THR A 4 12.52 22.26 -23.72
CA THR A 4 11.83 21.50 -22.68
C THR A 4 12.93 20.89 -21.82
N ASP A 5 13.35 21.64 -20.81
CA ASP A 5 13.95 21.06 -19.60
C ASP A 5 12.90 20.14 -19.00
N THR A 6 12.86 18.91 -19.51
CA THR A 6 12.16 17.81 -18.86
C THR A 6 13.21 17.19 -17.98
N GLU A 7 13.25 17.61 -16.71
CA GLU A 7 13.92 16.88 -15.65
C GLU A 7 13.53 15.40 -15.77
N PRO A 8 14.46 14.45 -15.57
CA PRO A 8 14.16 13.04 -15.79
C PRO A 8 13.04 12.60 -14.85
N GLU A 9 11.85 12.33 -15.40
CA GLU A 9 10.74 11.75 -14.69
C GLU A 9 11.21 10.43 -14.06
N PHE A 10 11.34 10.42 -12.73
CA PHE A 10 11.59 9.20 -12.00
C PHE A 10 10.29 8.36 -12.11
N PRO A 11 10.30 7.15 -12.70
CA PRO A 11 9.09 6.37 -13.00
C PRO A 11 8.19 6.02 -11.80
N THR A 12 8.62 6.36 -10.59
CA THR A 12 8.00 6.03 -9.31
C THR A 12 7.42 7.26 -8.59
N ARG A 13 7.40 8.44 -9.23
CA ARG A 13 7.07 9.72 -8.59
C ARG A 13 6.00 10.54 -9.32
N ASP A 14 5.25 9.91 -10.22
CA ASP A 14 4.17 10.56 -10.95
C ASP A 14 2.97 10.82 -10.01
N LEU A 15 3.02 11.97 -9.34
CA LEU A 15 1.96 12.46 -8.47
C LEU A 15 1.25 13.62 -9.16
N PRO A 16 -0.07 13.54 -9.40
CA PRO A 16 -0.81 14.66 -9.99
C PRO A 16 -0.63 15.95 -9.19
N GLU A 17 -0.41 17.06 -9.89
CA GLU A 17 -0.06 18.37 -9.31
C GLU A 17 -1.03 18.84 -8.22
N ARG A 18 -2.32 18.46 -8.32
CA ARG A 18 -3.36 18.74 -7.31
C ARG A 18 -3.03 18.24 -5.90
N PHE A 19 -2.12 17.29 -5.75
CA PHE A 19 -1.72 16.72 -4.46
C PHE A 19 -0.47 17.38 -3.86
N GLY A 20 0.19 18.27 -4.60
CA GLY A 20 1.42 18.93 -4.20
C GLY A 20 2.67 18.06 -4.39
N ASP A 21 3.76 18.45 -3.74
CA ASP A 21 5.07 17.86 -3.97
C ASP A 21 5.17 16.41 -3.45
N PHE A 22 5.68 15.52 -4.30
CA PHE A 22 5.87 14.10 -3.98
C PHE A 22 6.56 13.84 -2.62
N PRO A 23 7.68 14.51 -2.25
CA PRO A 23 8.36 14.23 -0.98
C PRO A 23 7.47 14.49 0.24
N ILE A 24 6.65 15.54 0.18
CA ILE A 24 5.74 15.93 1.28
C ILE A 24 4.64 14.88 1.42
N VAL A 25 4.01 14.50 0.31
CA VAL A 25 2.94 13.50 0.27
C VAL A 25 3.47 12.13 0.71
N HIS A 26 4.63 11.73 0.20
CA HIS A 26 5.28 10.49 0.58
C HIS A 26 5.60 10.47 2.08
N THR A 27 6.22 11.52 2.63
CA THR A 27 6.50 11.61 4.08
C THR A 27 5.23 11.54 4.92
N ARG A 28 4.15 12.22 4.51
CA ARG A 28 2.86 12.17 5.22
C ARG A 28 2.26 10.75 5.17
N PHE A 29 2.28 10.12 4.00
CA PHE A 29 1.83 8.75 3.83
C PHE A 29 2.61 7.76 4.70
N SER A 30 3.95 7.84 4.71
CA SER A 30 4.78 6.99 5.57
C SER A 30 4.44 7.17 7.04
N ARG A 31 4.31 8.42 7.52
CA ARG A 31 3.92 8.72 8.91
C ARG A 31 2.57 8.12 9.26
N TRP A 32 1.60 8.21 8.36
CA TRP A 32 0.28 7.60 8.56
C TRP A 32 0.35 6.08 8.63
N SER A 33 1.15 5.46 7.75
CA SER A 33 1.39 4.02 7.75
C SER A 33 1.97 3.53 9.08
N TYR A 34 2.94 4.26 9.67
CA TYR A 34 3.50 3.89 10.97
C TYR A 34 2.60 4.22 12.17
N SER A 35 1.67 5.16 12.02
CA SER A 35 0.80 5.60 13.12
C SER A 35 -0.35 4.64 13.46
N GLY A 36 -0.45 3.50 12.77
CA GLY A 36 -1.57 2.58 12.92
C GLY A 36 -2.91 3.17 12.46
N LEU A 37 -2.87 4.15 11.54
CA LEU A 37 -4.08 4.86 11.10
C LEU A 37 -5.01 3.94 10.29
N ARG A 38 -4.42 3.04 9.49
CA ARG A 38 -5.17 2.11 8.66
C ARG A 38 -6.00 1.16 9.52
N GLU A 39 -5.36 0.57 10.53
CA GLU A 39 -5.95 -0.36 11.49
C GLU A 39 -7.10 0.31 12.24
N ARG A 40 -6.92 1.57 12.67
CA ARG A 40 -7.98 2.33 13.35
C ARG A 40 -9.17 2.61 12.45
N VAL A 41 -8.95 2.94 11.18
CA VAL A 41 -10.03 3.15 10.21
C VAL A 41 -10.78 1.84 9.94
N PHE A 42 -10.06 0.73 9.79
CA PHE A 42 -10.70 -0.57 9.58
C PHE A 42 -11.46 -1.03 10.81
N GLN A 43 -10.92 -0.87 12.01
CA GLN A 43 -11.59 -1.24 13.25
C GLN A 43 -12.88 -0.44 13.45
N ALA A 44 -12.84 0.88 13.25
CA ALA A 44 -14.03 1.73 13.36
C ALA A 44 -15.12 1.35 12.34
N LYS A 45 -14.73 0.78 11.19
CA LYS A 45 -15.67 0.29 10.18
C LYS A 45 -16.16 -1.12 10.47
N ALA A 46 -15.31 -1.98 11.02
CA ALA A 46 -15.70 -3.33 11.43
C ALA A 46 -16.70 -3.33 12.60
N GLU A 47 -16.67 -2.31 13.46
CA GLU A 47 -17.65 -2.13 14.55
C GLU A 47 -19.08 -1.79 14.07
N ASP A 48 -19.19 -1.18 12.88
CA ASP A 48 -20.46 -0.78 12.26
C ASP A 48 -21.02 -1.87 11.33
N ALA A 49 -20.20 -2.87 10.99
CA ALA A 49 -20.56 -3.95 10.09
C ALA A 49 -21.51 -4.95 10.75
N ASP A 50 -22.59 -5.30 10.06
CA ASP A 50 -23.56 -6.30 10.54
C ASP A 50 -23.14 -7.73 10.16
N ASN A 51 -22.10 -7.86 9.32
CA ASN A 51 -21.44 -9.10 8.92
C ASN A 51 -22.39 -10.16 8.36
N GLN A 52 -23.54 -9.76 7.81
CA GLN A 52 -24.49 -10.72 7.23
C GLN A 52 -23.87 -11.50 6.07
N TYR A 53 -22.96 -10.87 5.32
CA TYR A 53 -22.18 -11.51 4.27
C TYR A 53 -20.73 -11.01 4.28
N ALA A 54 -19.83 -11.80 4.88
CA ALA A 54 -18.39 -11.59 4.79
C ALA A 54 -17.78 -12.39 3.63
N MET A 55 -17.02 -11.72 2.78
CA MET A 55 -16.24 -12.26 1.67
C MET A 55 -14.74 -12.19 2.00
N ILE A 56 -13.98 -13.18 1.54
CA ILE A 56 -12.52 -13.16 1.62
C ILE A 56 -11.99 -12.91 0.21
N ASN A 57 -11.26 -11.80 0.04
CA ASN A 57 -10.54 -11.50 -1.18
C ASN A 57 -9.03 -11.48 -0.93
N ALA A 58 -8.25 -11.80 -1.95
CA ALA A 58 -6.80 -11.67 -1.91
C ALA A 58 -6.32 -10.94 -3.16
N THR A 59 -5.40 -10.01 -3.00
CA THR A 59 -4.73 -9.31 -4.10
C THR A 59 -3.22 -9.47 -3.96
N ILE A 60 -2.51 -9.43 -5.09
CA ILE A 60 -1.05 -9.55 -5.13
C ILE A 60 -0.48 -8.26 -5.69
N VAL A 61 0.38 -7.61 -4.92
CA VAL A 61 1.15 -6.44 -5.32
C VAL A 61 2.57 -6.88 -5.65
N ARG A 62 3.00 -6.64 -6.89
CA ARG A 62 4.37 -6.96 -7.32
C ARG A 62 5.33 -5.91 -6.77
N ALA A 63 6.41 -6.36 -6.15
CA ALA A 63 7.51 -5.47 -5.79
C ALA A 63 8.28 -5.09 -7.07
N HIS A 64 8.93 -3.93 -7.04
CA HIS A 64 9.81 -3.54 -8.15
C HIS A 64 10.96 -4.56 -8.24
N GLN A 65 11.46 -4.81 -9.45
CA GLN A 65 12.52 -5.82 -9.66
C GLN A 65 13.83 -5.54 -8.90
N HIS A 66 14.02 -4.28 -8.50
CA HIS A 66 15.14 -3.83 -7.67
C HIS A 66 14.72 -3.46 -6.24
N SER A 67 13.53 -3.89 -5.79
CA SER A 67 13.13 -3.75 -4.39
C SER A 67 13.99 -4.67 -3.52
N ALA A 68 14.61 -4.10 -2.49
CA ALA A 68 15.52 -4.80 -1.58
C ALA A 68 15.07 -4.75 -0.11
N GLY A 69 13.85 -4.26 0.17
CA GLY A 69 13.39 -3.94 1.53
C GLY A 69 13.92 -2.59 2.04
N ALA A 70 13.49 -2.16 3.22
CA ALA A 70 14.00 -0.96 3.87
C ALA A 70 15.41 -1.18 4.44
N LYS A 71 16.10 -0.07 4.72
CA LYS A 71 17.41 -0.13 5.38
C LYS A 71 17.23 -0.51 6.86
N ASP A 72 18.08 -1.41 7.36
CA ASP A 72 18.11 -1.86 8.76
C ASP A 72 16.83 -2.58 9.22
N SER A 73 16.06 -3.18 8.30
CA SER A 73 14.91 -4.03 8.59
C SER A 73 15.22 -5.52 8.43
N SER A 74 14.52 -6.36 9.19
CA SER A 74 14.55 -7.81 9.04
C SER A 74 13.52 -8.28 8.02
N ALA A 75 13.67 -9.51 7.52
CA ALA A 75 12.67 -10.14 6.65
C ALA A 75 11.29 -10.29 7.32
N GLU A 76 11.20 -10.29 8.65
CA GLU A 76 9.93 -10.32 9.39
C GLU A 76 9.27 -8.95 9.50
N GLN A 77 10.05 -7.88 9.37
CA GLN A 77 9.57 -6.50 9.34
C GLN A 77 9.17 -6.04 7.94
N GLU A 78 9.60 -6.80 6.93
CA GLU A 78 9.27 -6.61 5.53
C GLU A 78 8.17 -7.57 5.10
N ASP A 79 7.38 -7.15 4.15
CA ASP A 79 6.19 -7.86 3.68
C ASP A 79 6.38 -8.27 2.20
N ILE A 80 7.62 -8.63 1.85
CA ILE A 80 8.04 -8.94 0.48
C ILE A 80 8.45 -10.41 0.42
N GLY A 81 7.57 -11.24 -0.13
CA GLY A 81 7.81 -12.66 -0.35
C GLY A 81 8.27 -13.00 -1.76
N LEU A 82 8.92 -14.17 -1.90
CA LEU A 82 9.19 -14.78 -3.19
C LEU A 82 7.94 -15.51 -3.71
N SER A 83 7.51 -15.17 -4.92
CA SER A 83 6.48 -15.90 -5.66
C SER A 83 7.03 -16.40 -7.00
N ILE A 84 6.26 -17.24 -7.70
CA ILE A 84 6.59 -17.70 -9.06
C ILE A 84 6.82 -16.51 -10.01
N GLY A 85 6.14 -15.38 -9.78
CA GLY A 85 6.28 -14.16 -10.59
C GLY A 85 7.36 -13.19 -10.13
N GLY A 86 8.23 -13.60 -9.19
CA GLY A 86 9.22 -12.73 -8.55
C GLY A 86 8.73 -12.19 -7.20
N LEU A 87 9.38 -11.13 -6.74
CA LEU A 87 9.10 -10.50 -5.44
C LEU A 87 7.71 -9.87 -5.41
N SER A 88 6.93 -10.16 -4.38
CA SER A 88 5.55 -9.70 -4.24
C SER A 88 5.05 -9.73 -2.80
N THR A 89 4.06 -8.88 -2.53
CA THR A 89 3.23 -8.89 -1.32
C THR A 89 1.86 -9.43 -1.67
N LYS A 90 1.31 -10.34 -0.88
CA LYS A 90 -0.06 -10.83 -0.96
C LYS A 90 -0.84 -10.18 0.16
N ILE A 91 -1.93 -9.51 -0.17
CA ILE A 91 -2.81 -8.88 0.80
C ILE A 91 -4.12 -9.66 0.79
N HIS A 92 -4.45 -10.27 1.92
CA HIS A 92 -5.72 -10.93 2.19
C HIS A 92 -6.61 -9.94 2.91
N GLY A 93 -7.86 -9.78 2.46
CA GLY A 93 -8.85 -8.90 3.08
C GLY A 93 -10.15 -9.64 3.35
N VAL A 94 -10.74 -9.38 4.51
CA VAL A 94 -12.14 -9.73 4.80
C VAL A 94 -12.97 -8.49 4.50
N VAL A 95 -14.01 -8.66 3.70
CA VAL A 95 -14.87 -7.58 3.21
C VAL A 95 -16.32 -7.92 3.43
N GLU A 96 -17.11 -6.97 3.89
CA GLU A 96 -18.57 -7.07 3.87
C GLU A 96 -19.07 -6.89 2.43
N CYS A 97 -20.17 -7.57 2.06
CA CYS A 97 -20.76 -7.49 0.72
C CYS A 97 -21.06 -6.06 0.24
N ASP A 98 -21.27 -5.11 1.17
CA ASP A 98 -21.48 -3.70 0.87
C ASP A 98 -20.17 -2.91 0.68
N SER A 99 -19.06 -3.61 0.44
CA SER A 99 -17.73 -3.11 0.06
C SER A 99 -16.87 -2.54 1.19
N PHE A 100 -17.18 -2.83 2.45
CA PHE A 100 -16.37 -2.38 3.59
C PHE A 100 -15.30 -3.41 3.95
N LEU A 101 -14.04 -2.97 4.04
CA LEU A 101 -12.94 -3.83 4.49
C LEU A 101 -12.95 -3.93 6.01
N LEU A 102 -13.14 -5.15 6.51
CA LEU A 102 -13.26 -5.50 7.92
C LEU A 102 -11.90 -5.81 8.54
N GLY A 103 -10.96 -6.28 7.72
CA GLY A 103 -9.60 -6.55 8.14
C GLY A 103 -8.74 -6.96 6.95
N ALA A 104 -7.45 -6.72 7.05
CA ALA A 104 -6.49 -7.21 6.07
C ALA A 104 -5.21 -7.70 6.74
N SER A 105 -4.61 -8.71 6.15
CA SER A 105 -3.29 -9.20 6.50
C SER A 105 -2.46 -9.37 5.24
N SER A 106 -1.16 -9.39 5.41
CA SER A 106 -0.21 -9.65 4.35
C SER A 106 0.84 -10.68 4.79
N ASN A 107 1.83 -10.97 3.94
CA ASN A 107 2.49 -12.27 3.86
C ASN A 107 4.02 -12.25 4.06
#